data_AF-A0A0M8Y1E8-F1
#
_entry.id   AF-A0A0M8Y1E8-F1
#
_cell.length_a   1.000
_cell.length_b   1.000
_cell.length_c   1.000
_cell.angle_alpha   90.00
_cell.angle_beta   90.00
_cell.angle_gamma   90.00
#
_symmetry.space_group_name_H-M   'P 1'
#
loop_
_entity.id
_entity.type
_entity.pdbx_description
1 polymer ?
#
loop_
_entity_poly.entity_id
_entity_poly.type
_entity_poly.pdbx_seq_one_letter_code
_entity_poly.pdbx_strand_id
1 'polypeptide(L)'
;MFTTPSRSSVVLSASVMAHPDRRASAHRVLAGLAVENARVAFDPEPDGPASSLRSARLAYADAARFPGTHHLVLQDDVTFSHGFVESALTCLSHHPDSAVAFFVEWGSRTAFLARWAVFTGACAVPVVNPYVPTQALALPRRLALDLARFLTEDVEHGEADDEAVRRFVRDRGVQALVMVPNLVEHEDLPSLTGNSGHGARHSVCFAPEGAAHDSSVLDPPRQLPMVGWNVGRAVVVDLHHDVPATRRPTLDALGEWGATEPGLRAALERAVGPRPYPVAPDLLFEAWITAVALGAIQEGHWPGTVRPLRGRLGEPSVARALATLVPGALRVFADPVALRRRADDLARLVLAAMEYGAAHCPPGR
;
A
#
# COMPACT_ATOMS: atom_id res chain seq x y z
N MET A 1 -40.48 5.03 -8.87
CA MET A 1 -39.53 5.81 -9.67
C MET A 1 -38.42 6.25 -8.72
N PHE A 2 -37.39 5.44 -8.56
CA PHE A 2 -36.27 5.75 -7.68
C PHE A 2 -35.38 6.74 -8.41
N THR A 3 -35.41 8.00 -7.99
CA THR A 3 -34.45 9.01 -8.43
C THR A 3 -33.07 8.59 -7.98
N THR A 4 -32.25 8.15 -8.93
CA THR A 4 -30.81 8.00 -8.76
C THR A 4 -30.28 9.32 -8.22
N PRO A 5 -29.57 9.35 -7.08
CA PRO A 5 -28.98 10.59 -6.61
C PRO A 5 -28.04 11.09 -7.72
N SER A 6 -28.24 12.34 -8.12
CA SER A 6 -27.29 13.08 -8.95
C SER A 6 -25.92 12.94 -8.29
N ARG A 7 -24.99 12.19 -8.91
CA ARG A 7 -23.59 12.17 -8.48
C ARG A 7 -23.11 13.61 -8.60
N SER A 8 -22.99 14.31 -7.48
CA SER A 8 -22.34 15.61 -7.45
C SER A 8 -20.96 15.42 -8.08
N SER A 9 -20.68 16.14 -9.17
CA SER A 9 -19.41 16.02 -9.87
C SER A 9 -18.26 16.31 -8.92
N VAL A 10 -17.34 15.35 -8.76
CA VAL A 10 -16.12 15.56 -7.97
C VAL A 10 -15.32 16.69 -8.62
N VAL A 11 -15.02 17.72 -7.83
CA VAL A 11 -14.09 18.79 -8.18
C VAL A 11 -12.87 18.66 -7.27
N LEU A 12 -11.69 18.52 -7.88
CA LEU A 12 -10.42 18.27 -7.20
C LEU A 12 -9.56 19.53 -7.15
N SER A 13 -9.05 19.83 -5.97
CA SER A 13 -7.92 20.73 -5.76
C SER A 13 -6.72 19.92 -5.26
N ALA A 14 -5.51 20.45 -5.37
CA ALA A 14 -4.33 19.70 -4.95
C ALA A 14 -3.19 20.56 -4.37
N SER A 15 -2.33 19.91 -3.60
CA SER A 15 -1.09 20.49 -3.07
C SER A 15 0.04 19.47 -3.18
N VAL A 16 1.22 19.92 -3.60
CA VAL A 16 2.45 19.13 -3.50
C VAL A 16 3.22 19.64 -2.27
N MET A 17 3.37 18.81 -1.25
CA MET A 17 4.18 19.15 -0.08
C MET A 17 5.65 18.83 -0.36
N ALA A 18 6.56 19.72 0.05
CA ALA A 18 7.99 19.54 -0.19
C ALA A 18 8.86 20.33 0.79
N HIS A 19 10.06 19.83 1.04
CA HIS A 19 11.14 20.67 1.56
C HIS A 19 11.67 21.61 0.43
N PRO A 20 12.06 22.86 0.73
CA PRO A 20 12.64 23.78 -0.28
C PRO A 20 13.80 23.21 -1.09
N ASP A 21 14.64 22.34 -0.51
CA ASP A 21 15.74 21.68 -1.24
C ASP A 21 15.25 20.77 -2.37
N ARG A 22 13.99 20.31 -2.30
CA ARG A 22 13.34 19.49 -3.33
C ARG A 22 12.41 20.28 -4.24
N ARG A 23 12.62 21.60 -4.34
CA ARG A 23 11.87 22.50 -5.23
C ARG A 23 11.74 21.96 -6.66
N ALA A 24 12.83 21.45 -7.24
CA ALA A 24 12.81 20.91 -8.60
C ALA A 24 11.87 19.69 -8.72
N SER A 25 11.98 18.73 -7.79
CA SER A 25 11.11 17.56 -7.74
C SER A 25 9.64 17.95 -7.54
N ALA A 26 9.36 18.85 -6.60
CA ALA A 26 8.01 19.33 -6.32
C ALA A 26 7.34 20.02 -7.51
N HIS A 27 8.08 20.88 -8.23
CA HIS A 27 7.57 21.53 -9.44
C HIS A 27 7.38 20.56 -10.59
N ARG A 28 8.22 19.53 -10.72
CA ARG A 28 8.00 18.46 -11.70
C ARG A 28 6.74 17.67 -11.40
N VAL A 29 6.51 17.29 -10.13
CA VAL A 29 5.26 16.63 -9.70
C VAL A 29 4.05 17.52 -10.01
N LEU A 30 4.11 18.81 -9.66
CA LEU A 30 3.04 19.77 -9.95
C LEU A 30 2.79 19.94 -11.46
N ALA A 31 3.84 20.05 -12.27
CA ALA A 31 3.72 20.19 -13.73
C ALA A 31 3.16 18.94 -14.40
N GLY A 32 3.41 17.75 -13.83
CA GLY A 32 2.81 16.49 -14.27
C GLY A 32 1.35 16.32 -13.82
N LEU A 33 0.89 17.14 -12.86
CA LEU A 33 -0.46 17.09 -12.33
C LEU A 33 -1.39 18.01 -13.15
N ALA A 34 -2.29 17.43 -13.93
CA ALA A 34 -3.28 18.16 -14.73
C ALA A 34 -4.48 18.66 -13.88
N VAL A 35 -4.21 19.30 -12.74
CA VAL A 35 -5.23 19.88 -11.84
C VAL A 35 -5.08 21.40 -11.84
N GLU A 36 -6.13 22.11 -12.26
CA GLU A 36 -6.13 23.58 -12.36
C GLU A 36 -5.83 24.27 -11.02
N ASN A 37 -6.48 23.79 -9.96
CA ASN A 37 -6.37 24.34 -8.62
C ASN A 37 -5.30 23.60 -7.81
N ALA A 38 -4.04 23.71 -8.25
CA ALA A 38 -2.91 23.04 -7.62
C ALA A 38 -1.73 23.97 -7.33
N ARG A 39 -0.99 23.70 -6.24
CA ARG A 39 0.23 24.46 -5.89
C ARG A 39 1.23 23.65 -5.09
N VAL A 40 2.44 24.20 -4.91
CA VAL A 40 3.43 23.65 -3.97
C VAL A 40 3.26 24.31 -2.60
N ALA A 41 3.29 23.49 -1.55
CA ALA A 41 3.35 23.87 -0.14
C ALA A 41 4.74 23.53 0.41
N PHE A 42 5.61 24.55 0.47
CA PHE A 42 6.96 24.39 1.01
C PHE A 42 6.96 24.40 2.53
N ASP A 43 7.87 23.64 3.13
CA ASP A 43 8.20 23.75 4.55
C ASP A 43 8.51 25.22 4.91
N PRO A 44 7.76 25.85 5.83
CA PRO A 44 7.97 27.24 6.22
C PRO A 44 9.22 27.44 7.09
N GLU A 45 9.78 26.37 7.66
CA GLU A 45 10.96 26.42 8.55
C GLU A 45 12.03 25.42 8.08
N PRO A 46 12.60 25.62 6.87
CA PRO A 46 13.50 24.64 6.25
C PRO A 46 14.82 24.43 6.99
N ASP A 47 15.30 25.45 7.70
CA ASP A 47 16.53 25.36 8.50
C ASP A 47 16.31 24.70 9.87
N GLY A 48 15.04 24.36 10.20
CA GLY A 48 14.67 23.69 11.43
C GLY A 48 14.92 22.17 11.38
N PRO A 49 14.63 21.44 12.48
CA PRO A 49 14.71 19.98 12.49
C PRO A 49 13.86 19.37 11.37
N ALA A 50 14.36 18.31 10.73
CA ALA A 50 13.67 17.65 9.63
C ALA A 50 12.26 17.22 10.03
N SER A 51 11.25 17.65 9.26
CA SER A 51 9.85 17.34 9.54
C SER A 51 9.02 17.41 8.26
N SER A 52 8.25 16.36 7.97
CA SER A 52 7.20 16.38 6.94
C SER A 52 5.93 17.09 7.42
N LEU A 53 5.71 17.17 8.73
CA LEU A 53 4.49 17.70 9.34
C LEU A 53 4.24 19.17 8.98
N ARG A 54 5.30 20.00 8.96
CA ARG A 54 5.16 21.44 8.71
C ARG A 54 4.65 21.75 7.30
N SER A 55 5.17 21.07 6.29
CA SER A 55 4.69 21.19 4.91
C SER A 55 3.35 20.48 4.70
N ALA A 56 3.11 19.34 5.36
CA ALA A 56 1.81 18.65 5.34
C ALA A 56 0.68 19.57 5.85
N ARG A 57 0.89 20.24 6.99
CA ARG A 57 -0.06 21.22 7.55
C ARG A 57 -0.46 22.28 6.53
N LEU A 58 0.51 22.87 5.84
CA LEU A 58 0.25 23.90 4.83
C LEU A 58 -0.44 23.32 3.60
N ALA A 59 -0.02 22.13 3.16
CA ALA A 59 -0.60 21.44 2.01
C ALA A 59 -2.09 21.17 2.22
N TYR A 60 -2.49 20.63 3.38
CA TYR A 60 -3.91 20.42 3.69
C TYR A 60 -4.67 21.74 3.89
N ALA A 61 -4.04 22.77 4.46
CA ALA A 61 -4.67 24.09 4.65
C ALA A 61 -4.97 24.80 3.31
N ASP A 62 -4.20 24.52 2.25
CA ASP A 62 -4.43 25.08 0.92
C ASP A 62 -5.78 24.67 0.31
N ALA A 63 -6.44 23.64 0.84
CA ALA A 63 -7.84 23.33 0.53
C ALA A 63 -8.78 24.54 0.73
N ALA A 64 -8.44 25.48 1.63
CA ALA A 64 -9.22 26.70 1.88
C ALA A 64 -9.18 27.67 0.70
N ARG A 65 -8.10 27.63 -0.10
CA ARG A 65 -7.82 28.59 -1.18
C ARG A 65 -8.55 28.29 -2.47
N PHE A 66 -8.97 27.04 -2.65
CA PHE A 66 -9.56 26.57 -3.90
C PHE A 66 -11.00 26.10 -3.70
N PRO A 67 -11.89 26.35 -4.67
CA PRO A 67 -13.18 25.67 -4.71
C PRO A 67 -12.94 24.18 -5.01
N GLY A 68 -13.72 23.30 -4.38
CA GLY A 68 -13.60 21.87 -4.62
C GLY A 68 -14.42 21.05 -3.65
N THR A 69 -14.67 19.80 -4.05
CA THR A 69 -15.28 18.78 -3.18
C THR A 69 -14.22 17.99 -2.42
N HIS A 70 -13.04 17.85 -3.01
CA HIS A 70 -11.93 17.07 -2.50
C HIS A 70 -10.61 17.83 -2.65
N HIS A 71 -9.65 17.47 -1.79
CA HIS A 71 -8.31 18.00 -1.82
C HIS A 71 -7.30 16.85 -1.79
N LEU A 72 -6.42 16.79 -2.78
CA LEU A 72 -5.35 15.82 -2.92
C LEU A 72 -4.02 16.41 -2.44
N VAL A 73 -3.37 15.77 -1.48
CA VAL A 73 -2.00 16.09 -1.10
C VAL A 73 -1.06 15.03 -1.67
N LEU A 74 0.02 15.49 -2.31
CA LEU A 74 1.07 14.69 -2.93
C LEU A 74 2.42 15.01 -2.27
N GLN A 75 3.27 13.99 -2.12
CA GLN A 75 4.69 14.20 -1.81
C GLN A 75 5.47 14.53 -3.10
N ASP A 76 6.66 15.08 -2.96
CA ASP A 76 7.48 15.60 -4.07
C ASP A 76 8.28 14.53 -4.84
N ASP A 77 8.29 13.29 -4.36
CA ASP A 77 8.99 12.14 -4.93
C ASP A 77 8.04 11.06 -5.45
N VAL A 78 6.97 11.49 -6.13
CA VAL A 78 6.00 10.59 -6.73
C VAL A 78 5.96 10.67 -8.25
N THR A 79 5.53 9.57 -8.87
CA THR A 79 5.16 9.51 -10.29
C THR A 79 3.75 8.96 -10.45
N PHE A 80 3.12 9.29 -11.57
CA PHE A 80 1.70 9.02 -11.82
C PHE A 80 1.50 7.97 -12.91
N SER A 81 0.42 7.22 -12.78
CA SER A 81 -0.18 6.51 -13.90
C SER A 81 -0.63 7.47 -15.00
N HIS A 82 -0.67 6.97 -16.24
CA HIS A 82 -1.37 7.66 -17.31
C HIS A 82 -2.86 7.86 -16.95
N GLY A 83 -3.39 9.06 -17.16
CA GLY A 83 -4.78 9.39 -16.82
C GLY A 83 -5.06 9.39 -15.31
N PHE A 84 -4.06 9.72 -14.48
CA PHE A 84 -4.18 9.71 -13.02
C PHE A 84 -5.34 10.56 -12.51
N VAL A 85 -5.51 11.79 -13.00
CA VAL A 85 -6.54 12.71 -12.51
C VAL A 85 -7.93 12.17 -12.78
N GLU A 86 -8.20 11.69 -14.00
CA GLU A 86 -9.49 11.10 -14.38
C GLU A 86 -9.81 9.85 -13.53
N SER A 87 -8.79 9.01 -13.30
CA SER A 87 -8.93 7.81 -12.47
C SER A 87 -9.17 8.17 -11.00
N ALA A 88 -8.47 9.17 -10.47
CA ALA A 88 -8.65 9.68 -9.11
C ALA A 88 -10.05 10.26 -8.92
N LEU A 89 -10.55 11.07 -9.86
CA LEU A 89 -11.92 11.60 -9.83
C LEU A 89 -12.96 10.46 -9.80
N THR A 90 -12.74 9.40 -10.57
CA THR A 90 -13.61 8.21 -10.58
C THR A 90 -13.61 7.52 -9.22
N CYS A 91 -12.43 7.27 -8.64
CA CYS A 91 -12.29 6.67 -7.30
C CYS A 91 -13.01 7.50 -6.24
N LEU A 92 -12.79 8.82 -6.23
CA LEU A 92 -13.43 9.74 -5.28
C LEU A 92 -14.94 9.82 -5.47
N SER A 93 -15.45 9.60 -6.69
CA SER A 93 -16.90 9.53 -6.91
C SER A 93 -17.54 8.26 -6.33
N HIS A 94 -16.76 7.17 -6.22
CA HIS A 94 -17.19 5.93 -5.57
C HIS A 94 -17.03 5.96 -4.05
N HIS A 95 -16.09 6.77 -3.55
CA HIS A 95 -15.78 6.87 -2.12
C HIS A 95 -15.76 8.34 -1.64
N PRO A 96 -16.88 9.08 -1.77
CA PRO A 96 -16.90 10.55 -1.58
C PRO A 96 -16.70 11.02 -0.13
N ASP A 97 -16.80 10.11 0.84
CA ASP A 97 -16.66 10.42 2.27
C ASP A 97 -15.40 9.79 2.90
N SER A 98 -14.60 9.07 2.09
CA SER A 98 -13.42 8.33 2.55
C SER A 98 -12.14 9.14 2.40
N ALA A 99 -11.13 8.81 3.21
CA ALA A 99 -9.76 9.18 2.94
C ALA A 99 -9.16 8.19 1.93
N VAL A 100 -8.82 8.64 0.73
CA VAL A 100 -8.44 7.77 -0.39
C VAL A 100 -6.96 7.97 -0.73
N ALA A 101 -6.15 6.95 -0.45
CA ALA A 101 -4.76 6.88 -0.83
C ALA A 101 -4.58 6.19 -2.18
N PHE A 102 -3.73 6.75 -3.04
CA PHE A 102 -3.43 6.21 -4.38
C PHE A 102 -2.12 5.42 -4.45
N PHE A 103 -1.47 5.26 -3.30
CA PHE A 103 -0.20 4.56 -3.11
C PHE A 103 -0.26 3.73 -1.83
N VAL A 104 0.42 2.59 -1.84
CA VAL A 104 0.83 1.93 -0.61
C VAL A 104 2.15 1.21 -0.82
N GLU A 105 3.04 1.34 0.14
CA GLU A 105 4.38 0.74 0.05
C GLU A 105 4.30 -0.80 0.14
N TRP A 106 5.05 -1.46 -0.74
CA TRP A 106 5.01 -2.89 -1.06
C TRP A 106 5.30 -3.89 0.08
N GLY A 107 5.93 -3.44 1.16
CA GLY A 107 6.27 -4.22 2.36
C GLY A 107 5.36 -3.94 3.56
N SER A 108 4.38 -3.05 3.43
CA SER A 108 3.44 -2.72 4.50
C SER A 108 2.39 -3.81 4.70
N ARG A 109 1.62 -3.74 5.80
CA ARG A 109 0.50 -4.66 6.05
C ARG A 109 -0.60 -4.51 5.01
N THR A 110 -0.98 -3.27 4.73
CA THR A 110 -1.99 -2.95 3.72
C THR A 110 -1.58 -3.44 2.33
N ALA A 111 -0.28 -3.55 2.02
CA ALA A 111 0.16 -4.15 0.75
C ALA A 111 -0.16 -5.65 0.63
N PHE A 112 -0.20 -6.41 1.72
CA PHE A 112 -0.65 -7.81 1.66
C PHE A 112 -2.15 -7.90 1.34
N LEU A 113 -2.98 -7.01 1.91
CA LEU A 113 -4.39 -6.89 1.52
C LEU A 113 -4.55 -6.44 0.06
N ALA A 114 -3.76 -5.46 -0.38
CA ALA A 114 -3.82 -4.94 -1.74
C ALA A 114 -3.56 -6.04 -2.78
N ARG A 115 -2.65 -6.98 -2.51
CA ARG A 115 -2.43 -8.14 -3.38
C ARG A 115 -3.70 -9.00 -3.49
N TRP A 116 -4.36 -9.30 -2.37
CA TRP A 116 -5.64 -10.00 -2.39
C TRP A 116 -6.72 -9.23 -3.15
N ALA A 117 -6.75 -7.89 -3.07
CA ALA A 117 -7.69 -7.10 -3.87
C ALA A 117 -7.48 -7.32 -5.38
N VAL A 118 -6.24 -7.30 -5.87
CA VAL A 118 -5.93 -7.65 -7.27
C VAL A 118 -6.39 -9.08 -7.62
N PHE A 119 -6.17 -10.03 -6.72
CA PHE A 119 -6.50 -11.44 -6.95
C PHE A 119 -8.00 -11.71 -6.95
N THR A 120 -8.76 -10.97 -6.14
CA THR A 120 -10.22 -11.11 -6.00
C THR A 120 -11.00 -10.15 -6.90
N GLY A 121 -10.34 -9.16 -7.51
CA GLY A 121 -10.95 -8.16 -8.37
C GLY A 121 -11.49 -6.93 -7.62
N ALA A 122 -11.21 -6.78 -6.33
CA ALA A 122 -11.57 -5.58 -5.58
C ALA A 122 -10.69 -4.38 -5.98
N CYS A 123 -11.28 -3.19 -6.02
CA CYS A 123 -10.59 -1.96 -6.44
C CYS A 123 -10.03 -1.13 -5.27
N ALA A 124 -10.38 -1.48 -4.03
CA ALA A 124 -9.89 -0.80 -2.83
C ALA A 124 -9.71 -1.76 -1.66
N VAL A 125 -8.85 -1.38 -0.72
CA VAL A 125 -8.66 -2.07 0.57
C VAL A 125 -8.70 -1.08 1.73
N PRO A 126 -9.19 -1.47 2.92
CA PRO A 126 -9.03 -0.65 4.11
C PRO A 126 -7.55 -0.55 4.52
N VAL A 127 -7.16 0.60 5.06
CA VAL A 127 -5.83 0.79 5.65
C VAL A 127 -5.75 0.07 7.00
N VAL A 128 -4.87 -0.92 7.10
CA VAL A 128 -4.59 -1.70 8.33
C VAL A 128 -3.16 -1.48 8.86
N ASN A 129 -2.46 -0.52 8.27
CA ASN A 129 -1.19 -0.05 8.78
C ASN A 129 -1.38 0.75 10.09
N PRO A 130 -0.33 0.86 10.91
CA PRO A 130 -0.32 1.79 12.05
C PRO A 130 -0.27 3.26 11.61
N TYR A 131 -0.20 3.52 10.30
CA TYR A 131 -0.16 4.84 9.65
C TYR A 131 -1.09 4.86 8.41
N VAL A 132 -1.39 6.02 7.85
CA VAL A 132 -2.07 6.16 6.53
C VAL A 132 -1.06 6.55 5.47
N PRO A 133 -0.96 5.87 4.31
CA PRO A 133 -0.06 6.31 3.24
C PRO A 133 -0.38 7.74 2.77
N THR A 134 0.57 8.67 2.92
CA THR A 134 0.40 10.10 2.59
C THR A 134 1.09 10.54 1.30
N GLN A 135 1.76 9.63 0.58
CA GLN A 135 2.44 9.93 -0.69
C GLN A 135 1.48 10.55 -1.72
N ALA A 136 0.23 10.08 -1.72
CA ALA A 136 -0.86 10.62 -2.51
C ALA A 136 -2.18 10.34 -1.79
N LEU A 137 -2.64 11.29 -0.98
CA LEU A 137 -3.84 11.16 -0.15
C LEU A 137 -4.86 12.23 -0.52
N ALA A 138 -6.04 11.80 -0.95
CA ALA A 138 -7.18 12.67 -1.17
C ALA A 138 -8.18 12.58 -0.02
N LEU A 139 -8.67 13.74 0.40
CA LEU A 139 -9.68 13.87 1.44
C LEU A 139 -10.86 14.70 0.90
N PRO A 140 -12.09 14.47 1.38
CA PRO A 140 -13.16 15.45 1.28
C PRO A 140 -12.67 16.81 1.79
N ARG A 141 -12.98 17.90 1.08
CA ARG A 141 -12.43 19.24 1.36
C ARG A 141 -12.60 19.65 2.82
N ARG A 142 -13.76 19.34 3.41
CA ARG A 142 -14.02 19.61 4.84
C ARG A 142 -13.03 18.87 5.74
N LEU A 143 -12.78 17.59 5.47
CA LEU A 143 -11.83 16.79 6.23
C LEU A 143 -10.39 17.27 6.05
N ALA A 144 -10.00 17.74 4.87
CA ALA A 144 -8.68 18.34 4.66
C ALA A 144 -8.47 19.60 5.54
N LEU A 145 -9.48 20.47 5.61
CA LEU A 145 -9.43 21.66 6.47
C LEU A 145 -9.40 21.31 7.96
N ASP A 146 -10.18 20.31 8.36
CA ASP A 146 -10.21 19.83 9.74
C ASP A 146 -8.87 19.18 10.13
N LEU A 147 -8.27 18.42 9.22
CA LEU A 147 -6.95 17.83 9.39
C LEU A 147 -5.90 18.92 9.52
N ALA A 148 -5.91 19.94 8.67
CA ALA A 148 -4.95 21.05 8.77
C ALA A 148 -4.98 21.73 10.16
N ARG A 149 -6.18 21.92 10.74
CA ARG A 149 -6.32 22.46 12.11
C ARG A 149 -5.78 21.49 13.16
N PHE A 150 -6.16 20.22 13.08
CA PHE A 150 -5.64 19.17 13.97
C PHE A 150 -4.11 19.07 13.94
N LEU A 151 -3.48 19.08 12.76
CA LEU A 151 -2.02 19.07 12.61
C LEU A 151 -1.35 20.33 13.19
N THR A 152 -2.10 21.41 13.39
CA THR A 152 -1.62 22.66 13.99
C THR A 152 -1.76 22.67 15.51
N GLU A 153 -2.88 22.13 16.01
CA GLU A 153 -3.32 22.29 17.40
C GLU A 153 -2.94 21.08 18.28
N ASP A 154 -2.98 19.87 17.72
CA ASP A 154 -3.05 18.61 18.48
C ASP A 154 -1.91 17.61 18.19
N VAL A 155 -0.94 17.99 17.36
CA VAL A 155 0.18 17.13 16.97
C VAL A 155 1.46 17.60 17.64
N GLU A 156 2.11 16.69 18.35
CA GLU A 156 3.35 16.97 19.07
C GLU A 156 4.53 17.17 18.10
N HIS A 157 5.53 17.95 18.54
CA HIS A 157 6.78 18.08 17.79
C HIS A 157 7.48 16.71 17.68
N GLY A 158 7.60 16.21 16.46
CA GLY A 158 8.31 14.96 16.14
C GLY A 158 7.41 13.78 15.76
N GLU A 159 6.09 13.88 15.90
CA GLU A 159 5.15 12.88 15.34
C GLU A 159 5.24 12.89 13.80
N ALA A 160 5.22 11.70 13.19
CA ALA A 160 5.18 11.56 11.74
C ALA A 160 3.80 11.94 11.19
N ASP A 161 3.75 12.55 10.00
CA ASP A 161 2.49 13.04 9.42
C ASP A 161 1.48 11.92 9.13
N ASP A 162 1.97 10.75 8.71
CA ASP A 162 1.15 9.58 8.38
C ASP A 162 0.52 8.89 9.61
N GLU A 163 1.22 8.91 10.75
CA GLU A 163 0.69 8.49 12.06
C GLU A 163 -0.36 9.50 12.58
N ALA A 164 -0.07 10.80 12.47
CA ALA A 164 -1.02 11.85 12.86
C ALA A 164 -2.31 11.80 12.01
N VAL A 165 -2.19 11.60 10.69
CA VAL A 165 -3.33 11.39 9.79
C VAL A 165 -4.12 10.16 10.19
N ARG A 166 -3.45 9.05 10.54
CA ARG A 166 -4.12 7.82 10.99
C ARG A 166 -4.95 8.05 12.25
N ARG A 167 -4.41 8.77 13.22
CA ARG A 167 -5.11 9.16 14.45
C ARG A 167 -6.33 10.03 14.12
N PHE A 168 -6.14 11.07 13.31
CA PHE A 168 -7.22 11.96 12.88
C PHE A 168 -8.41 11.23 12.23
N VAL A 169 -8.16 10.37 11.23
CA VAL A 169 -9.23 9.68 10.51
C VAL A 169 -9.93 8.65 11.39
N ARG A 170 -9.18 7.97 12.28
CA ARG A 170 -9.73 7.01 13.24
C ARG A 170 -10.70 7.68 14.19
N ASP A 171 -10.27 8.77 14.82
CA ASP A 171 -11.01 9.44 15.89
C ASP A 171 -12.32 10.08 15.34
N ARG A 172 -12.39 10.30 14.03
CA ARG A 172 -13.58 10.81 13.31
C ARG A 172 -14.42 9.71 12.65
N GLY A 173 -14.05 8.44 12.79
CA GLY A 173 -14.72 7.32 12.12
C GLY A 173 -14.67 7.39 10.58
N VAL A 174 -13.68 8.09 10.03
CA VAL A 174 -13.48 8.21 8.57
C VAL A 174 -12.77 6.97 8.07
N GLN A 175 -13.36 6.32 7.07
CA GLN A 175 -12.74 5.16 6.43
C GLN A 175 -11.52 5.60 5.61
N ALA A 176 -10.36 5.02 5.90
CA ALA A 176 -9.16 5.16 5.09
C ALA A 176 -9.04 3.98 4.13
N LEU A 177 -8.95 4.26 2.84
CA LEU A 177 -8.88 3.31 1.74
C LEU A 177 -7.60 3.50 0.94
N VAL A 178 -7.06 2.40 0.41
CA VAL A 178 -6.04 2.42 -0.64
C VAL A 178 -6.67 1.89 -1.93
N MET A 179 -6.55 2.64 -3.03
CA MET A 179 -6.97 2.18 -4.35
C MET A 179 -5.95 1.21 -4.94
N VAL A 180 -6.44 0.13 -5.54
CA VAL A 180 -5.63 -0.95 -6.11
C VAL A 180 -6.21 -1.35 -7.49
N PRO A 181 -5.40 -1.50 -8.56
CA PRO A 181 -3.97 -1.17 -8.64
C PRO A 181 -3.68 0.28 -8.24
N ASN A 182 -2.48 0.52 -7.72
CA ASN A 182 -2.08 1.85 -7.29
C ASN A 182 -1.85 2.75 -8.50
N LEU A 183 -2.27 4.01 -8.38
CA LEU A 183 -2.11 5.02 -9.43
C LEU A 183 -0.88 5.89 -9.26
N VAL A 184 -0.15 5.69 -8.16
CA VAL A 184 1.05 6.43 -7.79
C VAL A 184 2.17 5.47 -7.44
N GLU A 185 3.39 5.83 -7.85
CA GLU A 185 4.65 5.18 -7.52
C GLU A 185 5.56 6.16 -6.79
N HIS A 186 6.34 5.64 -5.84
CA HIS A 186 7.31 6.41 -5.08
C HIS A 186 8.69 6.28 -5.73
N GLU A 187 9.33 7.41 -6.00
CA GLU A 187 10.69 7.49 -6.51
C GLU A 187 11.71 7.33 -5.40
N ASP A 188 12.82 6.65 -5.68
CA ASP A 188 13.85 6.37 -4.67
C ASP A 188 14.82 7.55 -4.51
N LEU A 189 14.29 8.72 -4.13
CA LEU A 189 15.10 9.91 -3.81
C LEU A 189 15.64 9.81 -2.36
N PRO A 190 16.87 10.29 -2.08
CA PRO A 190 17.45 10.24 -0.74
C PRO A 190 16.55 10.89 0.32
N SER A 191 16.19 10.16 1.38
CA SER A 191 15.26 10.64 2.40
C SER A 191 15.80 11.86 3.14
N LEU A 192 14.97 12.90 3.29
CA LEU A 192 15.29 14.10 4.07
C LEU A 192 14.93 13.96 5.56
N THR A 193 14.12 12.97 5.93
CA THR A 193 13.64 12.75 7.30
C THR A 193 14.30 11.54 7.97
N GLY A 194 15.45 11.09 7.46
CA GLY A 194 16.25 10.02 8.09
C GLY A 194 15.78 8.59 7.81
N ASN A 195 14.87 8.39 6.85
CA ASN A 195 14.32 7.07 6.52
C ASN A 195 15.17 6.25 5.52
N SER A 196 16.42 6.65 5.28
CA SER A 196 17.31 5.99 4.31
C SER A 196 17.60 4.52 4.66
N GLY A 197 17.44 4.12 5.93
CA GLY A 197 17.57 2.73 6.38
C GLY A 197 16.36 1.83 6.06
N HIS A 198 15.27 2.37 5.51
CA HIS A 198 14.05 1.59 5.25
C HIS A 198 14.09 0.81 3.93
N GLY A 199 15.14 0.99 3.12
CA GLY A 199 15.24 0.43 1.77
C GLY A 199 14.23 1.08 0.81
N ALA A 200 14.17 0.56 -0.42
CA ALA A 200 13.28 1.10 -1.45
C ALA A 200 11.80 0.93 -1.04
N ARG A 201 10.99 1.98 -1.23
CA ARG A 201 9.58 2.06 -0.80
C ARG A 201 8.62 2.10 -2.00
N HIS A 202 8.80 1.18 -2.94
CA HIS A 202 7.95 1.14 -4.13
C HIS A 202 6.50 0.75 -3.81
N SER A 203 5.62 1.07 -4.74
CA SER A 203 4.20 0.74 -4.72
C SER A 203 3.99 -0.77 -4.83
N VAL A 204 2.99 -1.31 -4.13
CA VAL A 204 2.69 -2.75 -4.17
C VAL A 204 2.26 -3.23 -5.56
N CYS A 205 1.50 -2.42 -6.29
CA CYS A 205 1.01 -2.76 -7.61
C CYS A 205 0.74 -1.49 -8.43
N PHE A 206 1.80 -0.75 -8.78
CA PHE A 206 1.69 0.42 -9.65
C PHE A 206 1.22 0.02 -11.06
N ALA A 207 0.24 0.77 -11.59
CA ALA A 207 -0.28 0.60 -12.94
C ALA A 207 0.11 1.79 -13.83
N PRO A 208 1.33 1.85 -14.40
CA PRO A 208 1.78 3.01 -15.18
C PRO A 208 0.85 3.33 -16.37
N GLU A 209 0.22 2.31 -16.95
CA GLU A 209 -0.77 2.43 -18.02
C GLU A 209 -2.14 2.99 -17.60
N GLY A 210 -2.38 3.17 -16.30
CA GLY A 210 -3.69 3.46 -15.72
C GLY A 210 -4.44 2.20 -15.31
N ALA A 211 -5.48 2.36 -14.51
CA ALA A 211 -6.37 1.28 -14.09
C ALA A 211 -7.80 1.80 -13.94
N ALA A 212 -8.77 0.93 -14.19
CA ALA A 212 -10.16 1.22 -13.91
C ALA A 212 -10.48 0.81 -12.46
N HIS A 213 -11.21 1.67 -11.75
CA HIS A 213 -11.63 1.41 -10.37
C HIS A 213 -13.16 1.53 -10.27
N ASP A 214 -13.79 0.52 -9.69
CA ASP A 214 -15.19 0.59 -9.26
C ASP A 214 -15.28 0.93 -7.75
N SER A 215 -16.44 0.72 -7.15
CA SER A 215 -16.69 0.99 -5.73
C SER A 215 -16.39 -0.19 -4.80
N SER A 216 -15.84 -1.29 -5.31
CA SER A 216 -15.61 -2.49 -4.52
C SER A 216 -14.47 -2.28 -3.52
N VAL A 217 -14.74 -2.65 -2.27
CA VAL A 217 -13.77 -2.68 -1.17
C VAL A 217 -13.61 -4.12 -0.73
N LEU A 218 -12.37 -4.59 -0.63
CA LEU A 218 -12.07 -5.91 -0.10
C LEU A 218 -12.46 -6.00 1.38
N ASP A 219 -13.24 -7.01 1.73
CA ASP A 219 -13.49 -7.37 3.13
C ASP A 219 -12.24 -8.05 3.71
N PRO A 220 -11.54 -7.48 4.71
CA PRO A 220 -10.29 -8.06 5.19
C PRO A 220 -10.52 -9.34 6.01
N PRO A 221 -9.77 -10.43 5.77
CA PRO A 221 -9.83 -11.59 6.64
C PRO A 221 -9.25 -11.24 8.02
N ARG A 222 -9.66 -11.98 9.06
CA ARG A 222 -9.14 -11.77 10.42
C ARG A 222 -7.62 -11.90 10.51
N GLN A 223 -7.03 -12.82 9.76
CA GLN A 223 -5.61 -13.13 9.82
C GLN A 223 -4.87 -12.55 8.61
N LEU A 224 -3.76 -11.86 8.86
CA LEU A 224 -2.90 -11.26 7.84
C LEU A 224 -1.47 -11.80 7.96
N PRO A 225 -1.04 -12.73 7.10
CA PRO A 225 0.35 -13.12 6.96
C PRO A 225 1.16 -11.99 6.34
N MET A 226 2.33 -11.71 6.90
CA MET A 226 3.28 -10.73 6.39
C MET A 226 4.71 -11.14 6.73
N VAL A 227 5.67 -10.60 6.00
CA VAL A 227 7.07 -10.55 6.45
C VAL A 227 7.31 -9.16 7.04
N GLY A 228 7.77 -9.10 8.28
CA GLY A 228 8.22 -7.85 8.86
C GLY A 228 9.45 -7.34 8.11
N TRP A 229 9.29 -6.35 7.24
CA TRP A 229 10.35 -5.89 6.33
C TRP A 229 11.63 -5.42 7.03
N ASN A 230 11.54 -5.04 8.31
CA ASN A 230 12.66 -4.59 9.14
C ASN A 230 13.33 -5.71 9.94
N VAL A 231 12.70 -6.88 10.05
CA VAL A 231 13.18 -8.02 10.85
C VAL A 231 13.40 -9.29 10.03
N GLY A 232 12.82 -9.38 8.83
CA GLY A 232 12.97 -10.52 7.92
C GLY A 232 12.24 -11.78 8.39
N ARG A 233 11.23 -11.64 9.26
CA ARG A 233 10.47 -12.75 9.84
C ARG A 233 9.02 -12.75 9.38
N ALA A 234 8.52 -13.93 9.02
CA ALA A 234 7.14 -14.18 8.70
C ALA A 234 6.30 -14.25 9.98
N VAL A 235 5.27 -13.43 10.03
CA VAL A 235 4.29 -13.40 11.13
C VAL A 235 2.87 -13.35 10.60
N VAL A 236 1.93 -13.89 11.36
CA VAL A 236 0.50 -13.70 11.17
C VAL A 236 0.00 -12.70 12.21
N VAL A 237 -0.68 -11.65 11.74
CA VAL A 237 -1.32 -10.61 12.55
C VAL A 237 -2.83 -10.89 12.63
N ASP A 238 -3.42 -10.77 13.82
CA ASP A 238 -4.88 -10.73 13.99
C ASP A 238 -5.34 -9.27 13.82
N LEU A 239 -6.04 -8.97 12.71
CA LEU A 239 -6.50 -7.62 12.40
C LEU A 239 -7.58 -7.10 13.36
N HIS A 240 -8.27 -7.98 14.09
CA HIS A 240 -9.25 -7.57 15.10
C HIS A 240 -8.57 -7.22 16.44
N HIS A 241 -7.37 -7.75 16.68
CA HIS A 241 -6.63 -7.57 17.92
C HIS A 241 -5.14 -7.32 17.62
N ASP A 242 -4.86 -6.28 16.82
CA ASP A 242 -3.50 -5.97 16.37
C ASP A 242 -2.69 -5.26 17.46
N VAL A 243 -2.04 -6.06 18.30
CA VAL A 243 -1.00 -5.63 19.23
C VAL A 243 0.26 -6.47 19.00
N PRO A 244 1.48 -5.95 19.22
CA PRO A 244 2.70 -6.73 18.97
C PRO A 244 2.71 -8.11 19.65
N ALA A 245 2.12 -8.22 20.85
CA ALA A 245 2.05 -9.46 21.63
C ALA A 245 1.14 -10.54 21.03
N THR A 246 0.22 -10.20 20.11
CA THR A 246 -0.69 -11.18 19.47
C THR A 246 -0.16 -11.68 18.13
N ARG A 247 0.99 -11.16 17.67
CA ARG A 247 1.63 -11.62 16.43
C ARG A 247 2.25 -12.99 16.65
N ARG A 248 1.96 -13.92 15.76
CA ARG A 248 2.44 -15.30 15.84
C ARG A 248 3.41 -15.59 14.70
N PRO A 249 4.48 -16.38 14.91
CA PRO A 249 5.28 -16.89 13.80
C PRO A 249 4.40 -17.59 12.77
N THR A 250 4.60 -17.31 11.48
CA THR A 250 3.78 -17.92 10.42
C THR A 250 3.92 -19.43 10.40
N LEU A 251 5.09 -19.97 10.76
CA LEU A 251 5.32 -21.41 10.84
C LEU A 251 4.41 -22.08 11.87
N ASP A 252 4.20 -21.46 13.03
CA ASP A 252 3.32 -22.00 14.08
C ASP A 252 1.86 -22.03 13.59
N ALA A 253 1.41 -20.93 12.96
CA ALA A 253 0.06 -20.86 12.38
C ALA A 253 -0.15 -21.92 11.27
N LEU A 254 0.82 -22.12 10.40
CA LEU A 254 0.77 -23.18 9.39
C LEU A 254 0.80 -24.58 10.01
N GLY A 255 1.51 -24.76 11.13
CA GLY A 255 1.51 -26.00 11.91
C GLY A 255 0.12 -26.34 12.46
N GLU A 256 -0.62 -25.35 12.96
CA GLU A 256 -2.02 -25.49 13.36
C GLU A 256 -2.92 -25.90 12.18
N TRP A 257 -2.54 -25.54 10.94
CA TRP A 257 -3.26 -25.91 9.71
C TRP A 257 -2.73 -27.19 9.06
N GLY A 258 -1.92 -27.98 9.78
CA GLY A 258 -1.45 -29.29 9.37
C GLY A 258 -0.17 -29.30 8.53
N ALA A 259 0.51 -28.16 8.35
CA ALA A 259 1.81 -28.11 7.70
C ALA A 259 2.93 -28.59 8.63
N THR A 260 4.04 -29.03 8.06
CA THR A 260 5.29 -29.28 8.80
C THR A 260 6.44 -28.51 8.17
N GLU A 261 7.40 -28.06 8.96
CA GLU A 261 8.57 -27.33 8.44
C GLU A 261 9.34 -28.14 7.39
N PRO A 262 9.64 -29.45 7.58
CA PRO A 262 10.29 -30.24 6.54
C PRO A 262 9.46 -30.32 5.24
N GLY A 263 8.13 -30.41 5.36
CA GLY A 263 7.23 -30.41 4.20
C GLY A 263 7.25 -29.09 3.44
N LEU A 264 7.24 -27.96 4.16
CA LEU A 264 7.32 -26.62 3.59
C LEU A 264 8.67 -26.37 2.91
N ARG A 265 9.79 -26.80 3.51
CA ARG A 265 11.13 -26.69 2.91
C ARG A 265 11.26 -27.54 1.65
N ALA A 266 10.81 -28.80 1.70
CA ALA A 266 10.82 -29.66 0.52
C ALA A 266 9.93 -29.12 -0.62
N ALA A 267 8.81 -28.46 -0.29
CA ALA A 267 7.97 -27.79 -1.29
C ALA A 267 8.67 -26.57 -1.91
N LEU A 268 9.34 -25.75 -1.09
CA LEU A 268 10.15 -24.64 -1.57
C LEU A 268 11.28 -25.11 -2.48
N GLU A 269 12.03 -26.14 -2.09
CA GLU A 269 13.12 -26.72 -2.88
C GLU A 269 12.65 -27.16 -4.27
N ARG A 270 11.48 -27.82 -4.35
CA ARG A 270 10.87 -28.18 -5.64
C ARG A 270 10.46 -26.97 -6.46
N ALA A 271 9.89 -25.94 -5.83
CA ALA A 271 9.43 -24.73 -6.52
C ALA A 271 10.60 -23.88 -7.05
N VAL A 272 11.69 -23.78 -6.28
CA VAL A 272 12.92 -23.08 -6.64
C VAL A 272 13.70 -23.87 -7.69
N GLY A 273 13.86 -25.18 -7.51
CA GLY A 273 14.67 -26.02 -8.38
C GLY A 273 16.13 -25.53 -8.45
N PRO A 274 16.79 -25.58 -9.62
CA PRO A 274 18.18 -25.13 -9.76
C PRO A 274 18.32 -23.60 -9.92
N ARG A 275 17.23 -22.83 -9.84
CA ARG A 275 17.25 -21.39 -10.13
C ARG A 275 17.88 -20.63 -8.95
N PRO A 276 18.93 -19.82 -9.18
CA PRO A 276 19.49 -18.99 -8.12
C PRO A 276 18.54 -17.82 -7.83
N TYR A 277 18.35 -17.47 -6.55
CA TYR A 277 17.70 -16.22 -6.13
C TYR A 277 18.72 -15.36 -5.38
N PRO A 278 18.74 -14.03 -5.58
CA PRO A 278 19.68 -13.13 -4.90
C PRO A 278 19.23 -12.83 -3.45
N VAL A 279 18.90 -13.89 -2.70
CA VAL A 279 18.35 -13.84 -1.34
C VAL A 279 18.94 -14.99 -0.54
N ALA A 280 19.24 -14.76 0.74
CA ALA A 280 19.64 -15.83 1.65
C ALA A 280 18.53 -16.90 1.74
N PRO A 281 18.87 -18.21 1.77
CA PRO A 281 17.87 -19.29 1.78
C PRO A 281 16.80 -19.14 2.87
N ASP A 282 17.19 -18.72 4.07
CA ASP A 282 16.25 -18.54 5.19
C ASP A 282 15.28 -17.38 4.95
N LEU A 283 15.74 -16.26 4.39
CA LEU A 283 14.84 -15.13 4.06
C LEU A 283 13.88 -15.49 2.93
N LEU A 284 14.33 -16.28 1.96
CA LEU A 284 13.47 -16.81 0.91
C LEU A 284 12.42 -17.76 1.50
N PHE A 285 12.79 -18.56 2.50
CA PHE A 285 11.86 -19.42 3.23
C PHE A 285 10.80 -18.62 4.00
N GLU A 286 11.16 -17.52 4.65
CA GLU A 286 10.22 -16.62 5.34
C GLU A 286 9.20 -16.00 4.36
N ALA A 287 9.65 -15.55 3.20
CA ALA A 287 8.77 -15.07 2.14
C ALA A 287 7.88 -16.20 1.57
N TRP A 288 8.42 -17.40 1.41
CA TRP A 288 7.70 -18.58 0.96
C TRP A 288 6.56 -18.96 1.91
N ILE A 289 6.83 -19.14 3.21
CA ILE A 289 5.79 -19.52 4.18
C ILE A 289 4.73 -18.42 4.33
N THR A 290 5.12 -17.16 4.15
CA THR A 290 4.14 -16.06 4.07
C THR A 290 3.21 -16.24 2.88
N ALA A 291 3.73 -16.52 1.68
CA ALA A 291 2.93 -16.75 0.49
C ALA A 291 2.07 -18.04 0.58
N VAL A 292 2.57 -19.10 1.24
CA VAL A 292 1.76 -20.28 1.59
C VAL A 292 0.57 -19.88 2.46
N ALA A 293 0.81 -19.14 3.54
CA ALA A 293 -0.27 -18.69 4.42
C ALA A 293 -1.25 -17.74 3.72
N LEU A 294 -0.78 -16.89 2.79
CA LEU A 294 -1.64 -16.05 1.97
C LEU A 294 -2.59 -16.88 1.11
N GLY A 295 -2.11 -17.94 0.46
CA GLY A 295 -2.95 -18.82 -0.36
C GLY A 295 -3.94 -19.64 0.47
N ALA A 296 -3.51 -20.14 1.63
CA ALA A 296 -4.39 -20.84 2.58
C ALA A 296 -5.57 -19.96 3.03
N ILE A 297 -5.27 -18.75 3.50
CA ILE A 297 -6.30 -17.80 3.95
C ILE A 297 -7.17 -17.32 2.79
N GLN A 298 -6.56 -17.03 1.63
CA GLN A 298 -7.30 -16.59 0.46
C GLN A 298 -8.33 -17.64 0.03
N GLU A 299 -7.95 -18.91 -0.06
CA GLU A 299 -8.87 -19.98 -0.47
C GLU A 299 -9.93 -20.26 0.61
N GLY A 300 -9.59 -20.10 1.89
CA GLY A 300 -10.56 -20.22 2.98
C GLY A 300 -11.59 -19.08 3.03
N HIS A 301 -11.15 -17.85 2.79
CA HIS A 301 -11.99 -16.65 2.91
C HIS A 301 -12.71 -16.26 1.61
N TRP A 302 -12.06 -16.46 0.45
CA TRP A 302 -12.62 -16.30 -0.88
C TRP A 302 -12.40 -17.58 -1.72
N PRO A 303 -13.24 -18.62 -1.53
CA PRO A 303 -13.08 -19.90 -2.19
C PRO A 303 -13.03 -19.80 -3.72
N GLY A 304 -12.15 -20.60 -4.33
CA GLY A 304 -11.98 -20.68 -5.78
C GLY A 304 -11.17 -19.54 -6.39
N THR A 305 -10.58 -18.65 -5.59
CA THR A 305 -9.82 -17.49 -6.11
C THR A 305 -8.33 -17.76 -6.31
N VAL A 306 -7.73 -18.78 -5.67
CA VAL A 306 -6.29 -19.06 -5.84
C VAL A 306 -6.02 -19.78 -7.16
N ARG A 307 -6.76 -20.86 -7.46
CA ARG A 307 -6.53 -21.70 -8.66
C ARG A 307 -6.57 -20.92 -9.98
N PRO A 308 -7.50 -19.97 -10.21
CA PRO A 308 -7.53 -19.19 -11.46
C PRO A 308 -6.31 -18.27 -11.67
N LEU A 309 -5.57 -17.89 -10.62
CA LEU A 309 -4.45 -16.94 -10.72
C LEU A 309 -3.39 -17.41 -11.72
N ARG A 310 -3.18 -18.71 -11.86
CA ARG A 310 -2.27 -19.26 -12.87
C ARG A 310 -2.65 -18.90 -14.30
N GLY A 311 -3.95 -18.94 -14.62
CA GLY A 311 -4.46 -18.51 -15.93
C GLY A 311 -4.42 -16.99 -16.12
N ARG A 312 -4.39 -16.24 -15.01
CA ARG A 312 -4.37 -14.77 -14.97
C ARG A 312 -2.98 -14.16 -14.87
N LEU A 313 -1.91 -14.96 -14.89
CA LEU A 313 -0.53 -14.47 -14.86
C LEU A 313 -0.19 -13.53 -16.04
N GLY A 314 -0.94 -13.60 -17.14
CA GLY A 314 -0.81 -12.66 -18.26
C GLY A 314 -1.41 -11.28 -17.98
N GLU A 315 -2.22 -11.11 -16.94
CA GLU A 315 -2.76 -9.82 -16.51
C GLU A 315 -1.64 -9.03 -15.80
N PRO A 316 -1.29 -7.80 -16.27
CA PRO A 316 -0.19 -7.03 -15.70
C PRO A 316 -0.31 -6.77 -14.19
N SER A 317 -1.52 -6.50 -13.69
CA SER A 317 -1.78 -6.27 -12.28
C SER A 317 -1.50 -7.51 -11.43
N VAL A 318 -1.97 -8.70 -11.86
CA VAL A 318 -1.75 -9.97 -11.18
C VAL A 318 -0.25 -10.31 -11.13
N ALA A 319 0.44 -10.19 -12.28
CA ALA A 319 1.87 -10.44 -12.37
C ALA A 319 2.67 -9.52 -11.43
N ARG A 320 2.36 -8.21 -11.43
CA ARG A 320 3.02 -7.22 -10.56
C ARG A 320 2.73 -7.49 -9.08
N ALA A 321 1.47 -7.72 -8.70
CA ALA A 321 1.08 -7.98 -7.32
C ALA A 321 1.82 -9.20 -6.73
N LEU A 322 1.99 -10.27 -7.52
CA LEU A 322 2.80 -11.44 -7.14
C LEU A 322 4.29 -11.10 -7.07
N ALA A 323 4.83 -10.45 -8.11
CA ALA A 323 6.26 -10.16 -8.24
C ALA A 323 6.80 -9.21 -7.16
N THR A 324 5.99 -8.31 -6.61
CA THR A 324 6.42 -7.33 -5.61
C THR A 324 6.44 -7.87 -4.17
N LEU A 325 5.89 -9.06 -3.91
CA LEU A 325 5.84 -9.61 -2.54
C LEU A 325 7.24 -9.77 -1.94
N VAL A 326 8.12 -10.51 -2.62
CA VAL A 326 9.48 -10.79 -2.12
C VAL A 326 10.35 -9.52 -2.06
N PRO A 327 10.42 -8.67 -3.11
CA PRO A 327 11.17 -7.42 -3.06
C PRO A 327 10.70 -6.47 -1.95
N GLY A 328 9.38 -6.34 -1.74
CA GLY A 328 8.84 -5.48 -0.69
C GLY A 328 9.10 -6.03 0.72
N ALA A 329 8.90 -7.34 0.89
CA ALA A 329 9.16 -8.03 2.15
C ALA A 329 10.62 -7.99 2.59
N LEU A 330 11.57 -7.97 1.64
CA LEU A 330 13.00 -8.11 1.91
C LEU A 330 13.82 -6.88 1.53
N ARG A 331 13.19 -5.72 1.38
CA ARG A 331 13.80 -4.48 0.86
C ARG A 331 15.03 -3.96 1.59
N VAL A 332 15.27 -4.37 2.84
CA VAL A 332 16.48 -4.03 3.63
C VAL A 332 17.50 -5.16 3.70
N PHE A 333 17.14 -6.36 3.24
CA PHE A 333 17.96 -7.57 3.35
C PHE A 333 18.51 -8.06 2.01
N ALA A 334 17.94 -7.58 0.90
CA ALA A 334 18.31 -7.97 -0.44
C ALA A 334 18.29 -6.76 -1.37
N ASP A 335 19.09 -6.81 -2.43
CA ASP A 335 19.10 -5.76 -3.45
C ASP A 335 17.76 -5.76 -4.23
N PRO A 336 16.94 -4.70 -4.10
CA PRO A 336 15.66 -4.61 -4.79
C PRO A 336 15.81 -4.53 -6.31
N VAL A 337 16.95 -4.07 -6.84
CA VAL A 337 17.23 -4.08 -8.29
C VAL A 337 17.49 -5.50 -8.78
N ALA A 338 18.33 -6.27 -8.08
CA ALA A 338 18.58 -7.67 -8.40
C ALA A 338 17.29 -8.51 -8.33
N LEU A 339 16.44 -8.26 -7.33
CA LEU A 339 15.14 -8.93 -7.21
C LEU A 339 14.16 -8.56 -8.33
N ARG A 340 14.05 -7.27 -8.69
CA ARG A 340 13.19 -6.84 -9.81
C ARG A 340 13.56 -7.45 -11.14
N ARG A 341 14.85 -7.72 -11.40
CA ARG A 341 15.31 -8.44 -12.59
C ARG A 341 14.80 -9.89 -12.67
N ARG A 342 14.24 -10.42 -11.57
CA ARG A 342 13.68 -11.76 -11.45
C ARG A 342 12.16 -11.74 -11.19
N ALA A 343 11.48 -10.65 -11.55
CA ALA A 343 10.05 -10.46 -11.31
C ALA A 343 9.19 -11.66 -11.74
N ASP A 344 9.41 -12.19 -12.95
CA ASP A 344 8.65 -13.34 -13.47
C ASP A 344 8.87 -14.63 -12.67
N ASP A 345 10.12 -14.89 -12.25
CA ASP A 345 10.46 -16.05 -11.43
C ASP A 345 9.84 -15.93 -10.03
N LEU A 346 9.91 -14.73 -9.45
CA LEU A 346 9.31 -14.43 -8.14
C LEU A 346 7.79 -14.55 -8.19
N ALA A 347 7.13 -14.05 -9.25
CA ALA A 347 5.69 -14.17 -9.40
C ALA A 347 5.25 -15.64 -9.44
N ARG A 348 5.98 -16.49 -10.19
CA ARG A 348 5.73 -17.94 -10.25
C ARG A 348 6.01 -18.63 -8.91
N LEU A 349 7.06 -18.23 -8.21
CA LEU A 349 7.40 -18.79 -6.90
C LEU A 349 6.31 -18.48 -5.87
N VAL A 350 5.87 -17.22 -5.80
CA VAL A 350 4.80 -16.78 -4.91
C VAL A 350 3.49 -17.48 -5.23
N LEU A 351 3.13 -17.58 -6.52
CA LEU A 351 1.93 -18.31 -6.92
C LEU A 351 2.00 -19.80 -6.53
N ALA A 352 3.14 -20.46 -6.76
CA ALA A 352 3.32 -21.87 -6.37
C ALA A 352 3.18 -22.07 -4.85
N ALA A 353 3.66 -21.11 -4.05
CA ALA A 353 3.48 -21.11 -2.60
C ALA A 353 2.00 -20.98 -2.23
N MET A 354 1.29 -20.01 -2.85
CA MET A 354 -0.14 -19.80 -2.60
C MET A 354 -0.97 -21.03 -2.97
N GLU A 355 -0.72 -21.64 -4.13
CA GLU A 355 -1.38 -22.89 -4.53
C GLU A 355 -1.07 -24.05 -3.58
N TYR A 356 0.17 -24.12 -3.06
CA TYR A 356 0.52 -25.10 -2.04
C TYR A 356 -0.32 -24.91 -0.77
N GLY A 357 -0.41 -23.67 -0.27
CA GLY A 357 -1.20 -23.35 0.92
C GLY A 357 -2.68 -23.62 0.76
N ALA A 358 -3.26 -23.22 -0.38
CA ALA A 358 -4.66 -23.48 -0.70
C ALA A 358 -5.00 -24.98 -0.73
N ALA A 359 -4.08 -25.82 -1.21
CA ALA A 359 -4.30 -27.26 -1.34
C ALA A 359 -3.98 -28.07 -0.07
N HIS A 360 -3.03 -27.62 0.77
CA HIS A 360 -2.47 -28.44 1.84
C HIS A 360 -2.58 -27.84 3.24
N CYS A 361 -2.95 -26.56 3.37
CA CYS A 361 -2.96 -25.85 4.65
C CYS A 361 -4.28 -25.09 4.89
N PRO A 362 -5.47 -25.68 4.68
CA PRO A 362 -6.72 -24.96 4.89
C PRO A 362 -6.79 -24.47 6.35
N PRO A 363 -6.99 -23.17 6.60
CA PRO A 363 -7.23 -22.67 7.96
C PRO A 363 -8.43 -23.42 8.55
N GLY A 364 -8.33 -23.82 9.82
CA GLY A 364 -9.31 -24.69 10.49
C GLY A 364 -10.76 -24.39 10.11
N ARG A 365 -11.47 -25.43 9.65
CA ARG A 365 -12.93 -25.42 9.44
C ARG A 365 -13.68 -25.22 10.74
#